data_AF-T0YCU1-F1
#
_entry.id   AF-T0YCU1-F1
#
_cell.length_a   1.000
_cell.length_b   1.000
_cell.length_c   1.000
_cell.angle_alpha   90.00
_cell.angle_beta   90.00
_cell.angle_gamma   90.00
#
_symmetry.space_group_name_H-M   'P 1'
#
loop_
_entity.id
_entity.type
_entity.pdbx_description
1 polymer ?
#
loop_
_entity_poly.entity_id
_entity_poly.type
_entity_poly.pdbx_seq_one_letter_code
_entity_poly.pdbx_strand_id
1 'polypeptide(L)'
;MFASLQVAVPPLPTAGVPASLPSLTPGPAGAPNEQLMRAVAAGTSLIGAYRTHGHLAAHLDPLGSEPPGDPSLEPTSVGLNQTLMAQVPAEILRVAVPGSTLAEALPHMRHTYCGTIAYEIEHISSHEQRTWLRSQIESGAHLARL
;
A
#
# COMPACT_ATOMS: atom_id res chain seq x y z
N MET A 1 0.88 22.57 -45.14
CA MET A 1 -0.49 22.72 -44.60
C MET A 1 -0.34 22.60 -43.09
N PHE A 2 -0.27 23.65 -42.28
CA PHE A 2 -1.18 24.79 -42.09
C PHE A 2 -0.35 26.04 -41.75
N ALA A 3 -0.38 27.06 -42.62
CA ALA A 3 0.35 28.32 -42.43
C ALA A 3 -0.62 29.52 -42.57
N SER A 4 -1.86 29.38 -42.10
CA SER A 4 -2.93 30.34 -42.43
C SER A 4 -3.99 30.49 -41.34
N LEU A 5 -3.57 30.66 -40.10
CA LEU A 5 -4.45 31.19 -39.04
C LEU A 5 -3.80 32.44 -38.46
N GLN A 6 -4.04 33.57 -39.14
CA GLN A 6 -3.80 34.92 -38.62
C GLN A 6 -4.75 35.17 -37.45
N VAL A 7 -4.43 34.61 -36.27
CA VAL A 7 -5.13 34.93 -35.04
C VAL A 7 -4.52 36.22 -34.49
N ALA A 8 -5.28 37.31 -34.58
CA ALA A 8 -4.95 38.56 -33.92
C ALA A 8 -5.01 38.35 -32.40
N VAL A 9 -3.89 38.60 -31.71
CA VAL A 9 -3.82 38.60 -30.24
C VAL A 9 -4.42 39.92 -29.74
N PRO A 10 -5.54 39.92 -29.00
CA PRO A 10 -6.03 41.14 -28.38
C PRO A 10 -5.06 41.62 -27.29
N PRO A 11 -4.92 42.94 -27.06
CA PRO A 11 -4.07 43.45 -26.01
C PRO A 11 -4.55 42.93 -24.64
N LEU A 12 -3.60 42.52 -23.80
CA LEU A 12 -3.86 42.06 -22.45
C LEU A 12 -4.62 43.14 -21.67
N PRO A 13 -5.74 42.83 -20.98
CA PRO A 13 -6.33 43.77 -20.05
C PRO A 13 -5.32 44.03 -18.93
N THR A 14 -4.96 45.29 -18.69
CA THR A 14 -4.28 45.74 -17.48
C THR A 14 -5.25 45.57 -16.30
N ALA A 15 -5.37 44.34 -15.80
CA ALA A 15 -6.00 44.06 -14.53
C ALA A 15 -5.10 44.65 -13.45
N GLY A 16 -5.55 45.74 -12.84
CA GLY A 16 -4.93 46.27 -11.63
C GLY A 16 -4.83 45.15 -10.60
N VAL A 17 -3.62 44.87 -10.15
CA VAL A 17 -3.34 43.83 -9.15
C VAL A 17 -3.91 44.33 -7.82
N PRO A 18 -4.99 43.74 -7.27
CA PRO A 18 -5.29 43.98 -5.87
C PRO A 18 -4.14 43.40 -5.04
N ALA A 19 -3.37 44.31 -4.44
CA ALA A 19 -2.36 43.98 -3.46
C ALA A 19 -3.05 43.35 -2.24
N SER A 20 -3.03 42.03 -2.15
CA SER A 20 -2.92 41.22 -0.93
C SER A 20 -3.37 39.80 -1.24
N LEU A 21 -2.41 38.94 -1.58
CA LEU A 21 -2.61 37.51 -1.33
C LEU A 21 -2.54 37.32 0.19
N PRO A 22 -3.47 36.60 0.83
CA PRO A 22 -3.30 36.22 2.21
C PRO A 22 -2.02 35.40 2.30
N SER A 23 -1.09 35.86 3.13
CA SER A 23 0.07 35.09 3.53
C SER A 23 -0.45 33.83 4.19
N LEU A 24 -0.33 32.70 3.49
CA LEU A 24 -0.39 31.38 4.11
C LEU A 24 0.79 31.32 5.07
N THR A 25 0.56 31.68 6.33
CA THR A 25 1.44 31.29 7.41
C THR A 25 1.56 29.76 7.32
N PRO A 26 2.77 29.21 7.10
CA PRO A 26 2.95 27.79 7.33
C PRO A 26 2.65 27.60 8.82
N GLY A 27 1.53 26.96 9.13
CA GLY A 27 1.29 26.44 10.47
C GLY A 27 2.48 25.56 10.86
N PRO A 28 2.78 25.41 12.16
CA PRO A 28 3.94 24.64 12.57
C PRO A 28 3.83 23.24 11.97
N ALA A 29 4.67 22.96 10.97
CA ALA A 29 4.85 21.62 10.47
C ALA A 29 5.45 20.86 11.65
N GLY A 30 4.60 20.11 12.37
CA GLY A 30 5.03 19.29 13.48
C GLY A 30 6.20 18.43 13.03
N ALA A 31 7.24 18.34 13.86
CA ALA A 31 8.40 17.52 13.57
C ALA A 31 7.95 16.12 13.12
N PRO A 32 8.67 15.47 12.17
CA PRO A 32 8.34 14.13 11.71
C PRO A 32 8.12 13.21 12.91
N ASN A 33 6.93 12.59 13.01
CA ASN A 33 6.62 11.67 14.10
C ASN A 33 7.46 10.40 13.94
N GLU A 34 8.58 10.33 14.66
CA GLU A 34 9.55 9.23 14.58
C GLU A 34 8.91 7.86 14.87
N GLN A 35 7.95 7.83 15.80
CA GLN A 35 7.21 6.61 16.13
C GLN A 35 6.34 6.15 14.96
N LEU A 36 5.68 7.07 14.27
CA LEU A 36 4.92 6.75 13.06
C LEU A 36 5.85 6.26 11.94
N MET A 37 7.00 6.91 11.72
CA MET A 37 7.97 6.46 10.72
C MET A 37 8.46 5.04 11.00
N ARG A 38 8.77 4.72 12.26
CA ARG A 38 9.11 3.35 12.69
C ARG A 38 7.96 2.37 12.44
N ALA A 39 6.72 2.76 12.74
CA ALA A 39 5.54 1.93 12.47
C ALA A 39 5.32 1.68 10.97
N VAL A 40 5.55 2.68 10.11
CA VAL A 40 5.48 2.52 8.64
C VAL A 40 6.55 1.56 8.14
N ALA A 41 7.78 1.69 8.64
CA ALA A 41 8.87 0.78 8.29
C ALA A 41 8.56 -0.66 8.74
N ALA A 42 8.11 -0.85 9.98
CA ALA A 42 7.69 -2.14 10.50
C ALA A 42 6.51 -2.74 9.71
N GLY A 43 5.52 -1.91 9.35
CA GLY A 43 4.39 -2.31 8.52
C GLY A 43 4.82 -2.76 7.13
N THR A 44 5.76 -2.05 6.51
CA THR A 44 6.35 -2.43 5.22
C THR A 44 7.04 -3.79 5.31
N SER A 45 7.84 -4.02 6.36
CA SER A 45 8.48 -5.31 6.61
C SER A 45 7.47 -6.43 6.80
N LEU A 46 6.40 -6.18 7.59
CA LEU A 46 5.35 -7.16 7.83
C LEU A 46 4.61 -7.54 6.53
N ILE A 47 4.23 -6.56 5.70
CA ILE A 47 3.62 -6.83 4.38
C ILE A 47 4.57 -7.63 3.48
N GLY A 48 5.88 -7.32 3.53
CA GLY A 48 6.91 -8.11 2.84
C GLY A 48 6.99 -9.56 3.32
N ALA A 49 6.82 -9.78 4.62
CA ALA A 49 6.79 -11.11 5.22
C ALA A 49 5.58 -11.92 4.74
N TYR A 50 4.37 -11.35 4.70
CA TYR A 50 3.20 -12.06 4.14
C TYR A 50 3.41 -12.46 2.67
N ARG A 51 4.00 -11.58 1.85
CA ARG A 51 4.28 -11.87 0.43
C ARG A 51 5.33 -12.96 0.24
N THR A 52 6.34 -13.00 1.10
CA THR A 52 7.48 -13.92 0.95
C THR A 52 7.26 -15.25 1.67
N HIS A 53 6.66 -15.22 2.86
CA HIS A 53 6.58 -16.33 3.81
C HIS A 53 5.15 -16.76 4.13
N GLY A 54 4.11 -16.07 3.63
CA GLY A 54 2.71 -16.42 3.91
C GLY A 54 2.36 -17.86 3.51
N HIS A 55 3.01 -18.40 2.47
CA HIS A 55 2.86 -19.79 2.04
C HIS A 55 3.20 -20.82 3.14
N LEU A 56 4.10 -20.49 4.09
CA LEU A 56 4.44 -21.35 5.23
C LEU A 56 3.31 -21.44 6.26
N ALA A 57 2.37 -20.50 6.22
CA ALA A 57 1.18 -20.44 7.05
C ALA A 57 -0.11 -20.77 6.28
N ALA A 58 -0.02 -21.21 5.01
CA ALA A 58 -1.19 -21.56 4.21
C ALA A 58 -1.77 -22.92 4.62
N HIS A 59 -3.10 -23.02 4.72
CA HIS A 59 -3.82 -24.25 5.05
C HIS A 59 -4.01 -25.11 3.80
N LEU A 60 -2.94 -25.81 3.42
CA LEU A 60 -2.91 -26.65 2.21
C LEU A 60 -3.28 -28.12 2.46
N ASP A 61 -3.18 -28.59 3.71
CA ASP A 61 -3.50 -29.98 4.05
C ASP A 61 -5.01 -30.19 4.20
N PRO A 62 -5.67 -30.94 3.29
CA PRO A 62 -7.10 -31.22 3.40
C PRO A 62 -7.45 -32.13 4.58
N LEU A 63 -6.47 -32.79 5.21
CA LEU A 63 -6.66 -33.61 6.41
C LEU A 63 -6.60 -32.79 7.71
N GLY A 64 -6.26 -31.50 7.63
CA GLY A 64 -6.36 -30.56 8.75
C GLY A 64 -5.11 -30.43 9.61
N SER A 65 -3.92 -30.80 9.12
CA SER A 65 -2.68 -30.45 9.82
C SER A 65 -2.50 -28.93 9.84
N GLU A 66 -2.12 -28.40 11.00
CA GLU A 66 -1.77 -26.99 11.11
C GLU A 66 -0.45 -26.71 10.37
N PRO A 67 -0.39 -25.62 9.58
CA PRO A 67 0.83 -25.23 8.92
C PRO A 67 1.90 -24.81 9.96
N PRO A 68 3.20 -25.00 9.67
CA PRO A 68 4.26 -24.64 10.60
C PRO A 68 4.28 -23.13 10.93
N GLY A 69 3.81 -22.30 9.99
CA GLY A 69 3.82 -20.84 10.12
C GLY A 69 5.22 -20.24 9.96
N ASP A 70 5.31 -18.93 10.20
CA ASP A 70 6.59 -18.21 10.23
C ASP A 70 6.51 -17.06 11.25
N PRO A 71 7.47 -16.93 12.18
CA PRO A 71 7.45 -15.86 13.19
C PRO A 71 7.43 -14.43 12.63
N SER A 72 7.91 -14.22 11.40
CA SER A 72 7.91 -12.90 10.74
C SER A 72 6.50 -12.43 10.35
N LEU A 73 5.50 -13.31 10.36
CA LEU A 73 4.10 -12.97 10.09
C LEU A 73 3.39 -12.33 11.29
N GLU A 74 4.02 -12.38 12.47
CA GLU A 74 3.47 -11.83 13.70
C GLU A 74 3.83 -10.34 13.85
N PRO A 75 2.85 -9.43 14.02
CA PRO A 75 3.13 -7.99 14.13
C PRO A 75 4.09 -7.63 15.28
N THR A 76 4.04 -8.40 16.36
CA THR A 76 4.90 -8.21 17.53
C THR A 76 6.39 -8.46 17.20
N SER A 77 6.70 -9.28 16.20
CA SER A 77 8.08 -9.56 15.75
C SER A 77 8.79 -8.30 15.24
N VAL A 78 8.03 -7.34 14.70
CA VAL A 78 8.51 -6.04 14.21
C VAL A 78 8.12 -4.87 15.14
N GLY A 79 7.69 -5.17 16.37
CA GLY A 79 7.35 -4.16 17.37
C GLY A 79 6.04 -3.40 17.12
N LEU A 80 5.14 -3.96 16.28
CA LEU A 80 3.82 -3.37 16.05
C LEU A 80 2.82 -3.85 17.10
N ASN A 81 1.98 -2.91 17.54
CA ASN A 81 0.78 -3.18 18.33
C ASN A 81 -0.46 -2.61 17.61
N GLN A 82 -1.65 -2.93 18.10
CA GLN A 82 -2.91 -2.51 17.48
C GLN A 82 -3.01 -0.99 17.26
N THR A 83 -2.59 -0.21 18.25
CA THR A 83 -2.63 1.26 18.22
C THR A 83 -1.70 1.83 17.15
N LEU A 84 -0.51 1.24 16.97
CA LEU A 84 0.43 1.64 15.91
C LEU A 84 -0.09 1.24 14.53
N MET A 85 -0.62 0.03 14.38
CA MET A 85 -1.17 -0.44 13.11
C MET A 85 -2.35 0.42 12.64
N ALA A 86 -3.18 0.92 13.56
CA ALA A 86 -4.28 1.82 13.25
C ALA A 86 -3.82 3.23 12.78
N GLN A 87 -2.57 3.61 13.04
CA GLN A 87 -2.03 4.90 12.61
C GLN A 87 -1.33 4.84 11.25
N VAL A 88 -0.96 3.65 10.77
CA VAL A 88 -0.26 3.48 9.49
C VAL A 88 -1.30 3.41 8.36
N PRO A 89 -1.33 4.38 7.42
CA PRO A 89 -2.23 4.30 6.28
C PRO A 89 -1.89 3.10 5.39
N ALA A 90 -2.89 2.38 4.88
CA ALA A 90 -2.66 1.23 4.00
C ALA A 90 -2.12 1.65 2.62
N GLU A 91 -2.53 2.83 2.12
CA GLU A 91 -2.15 3.35 0.80
C GLU A 91 -0.63 3.40 0.60
N ILE A 92 0.11 3.83 1.62
CA ILE A 92 1.58 3.93 1.56
C ILE A 92 2.29 2.57 1.58
N LEU A 93 1.60 1.50 2.01
CA LEU A 93 2.14 0.14 2.06
C LEU A 93 2.02 -0.60 0.73
N ARG A 94 1.38 0.03 -0.28
CA ARG A 94 1.24 -0.51 -1.64
C ARG A 94 0.61 -1.90 -1.64
N VAL A 95 -0.46 -2.06 -0.87
CA VAL A 95 -1.29 -3.26 -0.84
C VAL A 95 -2.53 -3.04 -1.71
N ALA A 96 -3.04 -4.10 -2.34
CA ALA A 96 -4.30 -4.06 -3.10
C ALA A 96 -5.49 -4.71 -2.38
N VAL A 97 -5.30 -5.12 -1.12
CA VAL A 97 -6.40 -5.59 -0.26
C VAL A 97 -7.24 -4.42 0.26
N PRO A 98 -8.51 -4.63 0.66
CA PRO A 98 -9.32 -3.62 1.33
C PRO A 98 -8.71 -3.14 2.66
N GLY A 99 -9.04 -1.91 3.06
CA GLY A 99 -8.64 -1.31 4.34
C GLY A 99 -7.97 0.05 4.18
N SER A 100 -8.24 0.96 5.11
CA SER A 100 -7.66 2.31 5.13
C SER A 100 -6.36 2.38 5.95
N THR A 101 -6.17 1.44 6.89
CA THR A 101 -5.00 1.36 7.77
C THR A 101 -4.38 -0.03 7.74
N LEU A 102 -3.14 -0.19 8.22
CA LEU A 102 -2.50 -1.50 8.38
C LEU A 102 -3.34 -2.42 9.27
N ALA A 103 -3.97 -1.89 10.32
CA ALA A 103 -4.86 -2.65 11.19
C ALA A 103 -6.04 -3.29 10.42
N GLU A 104 -6.59 -2.58 9.45
CA GLU A 104 -7.71 -3.06 8.62
C GLU A 104 -7.23 -3.96 7.48
N ALA A 105 -6.08 -3.67 6.88
CA ALA A 105 -5.55 -4.43 5.75
C ALA A 105 -4.94 -5.78 6.17
N LEU A 106 -4.35 -5.88 7.37
CA LEU A 106 -3.60 -7.06 7.81
C LEU A 106 -4.45 -8.35 7.87
N PRO A 107 -5.70 -8.35 8.37
CA PRO A 107 -6.56 -9.54 8.29
C PRO A 107 -6.79 -10.02 6.85
N HIS A 108 -6.92 -9.09 5.88
CA HIS A 108 -7.06 -9.44 4.47
C HIS A 108 -5.77 -9.99 3.90
N MET A 109 -4.60 -9.42 4.24
CA MET A 109 -3.30 -9.99 3.89
C MET A 109 -3.15 -11.43 4.38
N ARG A 110 -3.54 -11.70 5.63
CA ARG A 110 -3.54 -13.05 6.21
C ARG A 110 -4.47 -13.98 5.44
N HIS A 111 -5.69 -13.55 5.14
CA HIS A 111 -6.62 -14.35 4.35
C HIS A 111 -6.07 -14.67 2.95
N THR A 112 -5.48 -13.69 2.28
CA THR A 112 -4.96 -13.82 0.90
C THR A 112 -3.74 -14.74 0.83
N TYR A 113 -2.75 -14.59 1.73
CA TYR A 113 -1.47 -15.29 1.64
C TYR A 113 -1.37 -16.55 2.51
N CYS A 114 -2.24 -16.71 3.50
CA CYS A 114 -2.27 -17.85 4.43
C CYS A 114 -3.57 -18.67 4.31
N GLY A 115 -4.36 -18.46 3.25
CA GLY A 115 -5.59 -19.20 2.97
C GLY A 115 -5.32 -20.62 2.46
N THR A 116 -6.18 -21.08 1.54
CA THR A 116 -6.08 -22.41 0.91
C THR A 116 -5.26 -22.43 -0.37
N ILE A 117 -4.66 -21.30 -0.74
CA ILE A 117 -3.78 -21.14 -1.90
C ILE A 117 -2.45 -20.56 -1.41
N ALA A 118 -1.34 -21.20 -1.77
CA ALA A 118 0.00 -20.70 -1.49
C ALA A 118 0.56 -19.96 -2.71
N TYR A 119 0.99 -18.71 -2.50
CA TYR A 119 1.65 -17.90 -3.53
C TYR A 119 3.13 -17.78 -3.23
N GLU A 120 3.97 -18.22 -4.17
CA GLU A 120 5.42 -18.05 -4.13
C GLU A 120 5.86 -17.30 -5.39
N ILE A 121 5.76 -15.97 -5.35
CA ILE A 121 6.05 -15.13 -6.53
C ILE A 121 7.27 -14.23 -6.34
N GLU A 122 7.78 -14.12 -5.11
CA GLU A 122 8.83 -13.14 -4.78
C GLU A 122 10.20 -13.47 -5.38
N HIS A 123 10.41 -14.73 -5.80
CA HIS A 123 11.63 -15.16 -6.49
C HIS A 123 11.68 -14.72 -7.97
N ILE A 124 10.58 -14.22 -8.54
CA ILE A 124 10.53 -13.75 -9.93
C ILE A 124 11.42 -12.51 -10.10
N SER A 125 12.34 -12.54 -11.07
CA SER A 125 13.29 -11.44 -11.29
C SER A 125 12.65 -10.18 -11.86
N SER A 126 11.59 -10.31 -12.68
CA SER A 126 10.90 -9.16 -13.27
C SER A 126 10.05 -8.42 -12.24
N HIS A 127 10.40 -7.15 -11.98
CA HIS A 127 9.65 -6.28 -11.08
C HIS A 127 8.20 -6.04 -11.54
N GLU A 128 8.01 -5.89 -12.86
CA GLU A 128 6.70 -5.67 -13.47
C GLU A 128 5.79 -6.88 -13.22
N GLN A 129 6.28 -8.09 -13.50
CA GLN A 129 5.52 -9.32 -13.30
C GLN A 129 5.14 -9.52 -11.82
N ARG A 130 6.09 -9.31 -10.90
CA ARG A 130 5.81 -9.39 -9.45
C ARG A 130 4.76 -8.39 -9.00
N THR A 131 4.86 -7.14 -9.47
CA THR A 131 3.90 -6.09 -9.10
C THR A 131 2.52 -6.39 -9.63
N TRP A 132 2.43 -6.88 -10.87
CA TRP A 132 1.16 -7.30 -11.47
C TRP A 132 0.54 -8.48 -10.71
N LEU A 133 1.32 -9.53 -10.43
CA LEU A 133 0.84 -10.70 -9.67
C LEU A 133 0.36 -10.33 -8.28
N ARG A 134 1.12 -9.52 -7.53
CA ARG A 134 0.69 -9.01 -6.21
C ARG A 134 -0.66 -8.32 -6.29
N SER A 135 -0.86 -7.44 -7.28
CA SER A 135 -2.14 -6.74 -7.48
C SER A 135 -3.28 -7.70 -7.79
N GLN A 136 -3.08 -8.69 -8.67
CA GLN A 136 -4.11 -9.69 -8.99
C GLN A 136 -4.47 -10.59 -7.79
N ILE A 137 -3.48 -10.96 -6.99
CA ILE A 137 -3.63 -11.80 -5.80
C ILE A 137 -4.36 -11.03 -4.69
N GLU A 138 -3.87 -9.84 -4.35
CA GLU A 138 -4.40 -9.03 -3.25
C GLU A 138 -5.78 -8.42 -3.55
N SER A 139 -6.09 -8.13 -4.81
CA SER A 139 -7.43 -7.70 -5.20
C SER A 139 -8.42 -8.85 -5.37
N GLY A 140 -7.94 -10.09 -5.45
CA GLY A 140 -8.77 -11.26 -5.74
C GLY A 140 -9.37 -11.28 -7.16
N ALA A 141 -8.91 -10.44 -8.08
CA ALA A 141 -9.51 -10.28 -9.42
C ALA A 141 -9.53 -11.57 -10.27
N HIS A 142 -8.65 -12.52 -9.96
CA HIS A 142 -8.53 -13.81 -10.64
C HIS A 142 -9.47 -14.89 -10.07
N LEU A 143 -10.04 -14.68 -8.87
CA LEU A 143 -11.01 -15.60 -8.29
C LEU A 143 -12.36 -15.30 -8.95
N ALA A 144 -12.86 -16.25 -9.74
CA ALA A 144 -14.14 -16.11 -10.43
C ALA A 144 -15.23 -15.69 -9.43
N ARG A 145 -15.99 -14.64 -9.76
CA ARG A 145 -17.23 -14.31 -9.06
C ARG A 145 -18.23 -15.42 -9.36
N LEU A 146 -18.35 -16.40 -8.48
CA LEU A 146 -19.48 -17.32 -8.46
C LEU A 146 -20.75 -16.56 -8.07
#